data_AF-A0A7J3ZPK5-F1
#
_entry.id   AF-A0A7J3ZPK5-F1
#
_cell.length_a   1.000
_cell.length_b   1.000
_cell.length_c   1.000
_cell.angle_alpha   90.00
_cell.angle_beta   90.00
_cell.angle_gamma   90.00
#
_symmetry.space_group_name_H-M   'P 1'
#
loop_
_entity.id
_entity.type
_entity.pdbx_description
1 polymer ?
#
loop_
_entity_poly.entity_id
_entity_poly.type
_entity_poly.pdbx_seq_one_letter_code
_entity_poly.pdbx_strand_id
1 'polypeptide(L)' 'SGRIYKAIIMPNIPGAIVRPFVPNYPENILEVIAPIYLRGTLNLNDGDEVEVKIFLR' A
#
# COMPACT_ATOMS: atom_id res chain seq x y z
N SER A 1 3.02 3.64 17.22
CA SER A 1 3.69 2.41 16.76
C SER A 1 2.87 1.79 15.62
N GLY A 2 3.38 0.77 14.94
CA GLY A 2 2.68 0.14 13.81
C GLY A 2 3.42 -1.08 13.30
N ARG A 3 2.87 -1.71 12.26
CA ARG A 3 3.53 -2.79 11.51
C ARG A 3 3.78 -2.36 10.08
N ILE A 4 4.89 -2.83 9.54
CA ILE A 4 5.25 -2.65 8.14
C ILE A 4 5.41 -4.03 7.51
N TYR A 5 4.85 -4.20 6.32
CA TYR A 5 4.93 -5.44 5.56
C TYR A 5 5.54 -5.14 4.21
N LYS A 6 6.51 -5.95 3.79
CA LYS A 6 7.07 -5.85 2.45
C LYS A 6 5.96 -6.14 1.44
N ALA A 7 5.93 -5.36 0.36
CA ALA A 7 4.95 -5.52 -0.70
C ALA A 7 5.56 -5.28 -2.09
N ILE A 8 4.85 -5.78 -3.10
CA ILE A 8 5.01 -5.40 -4.50
C ILE A 8 3.67 -4.81 -4.95
N ILE A 9 3.71 -3.58 -5.46
CA ILE A 9 2.57 -2.89 -6.06
C ILE A 9 2.66 -3.08 -7.57
N MET A 10 1.53 -3.28 -8.23
CA MET A 10 1.40 -3.46 -9.69
C MET A 10 2.53 -2.87 -10.56
N PRO A 11 3.06 -3.63 -11.54
CA PRO A 11 3.18 -5.09 -11.57
C PRO A 11 4.38 -5.57 -10.73
N ASN A 12 5.38 -4.69 -10.51
CA ASN A 12 6.67 -5.03 -9.92
C ASN A 12 7.31 -3.85 -9.17
N ILE A 13 6.52 -2.87 -8.73
CA ILE A 13 7.03 -1.71 -7.99
C ILE A 13 7.30 -2.14 -6.54
N PRO A 14 8.55 -2.05 -6.05
CA PRO A 14 8.85 -2.31 -4.64
C PRO A 14 8.13 -1.31 -3.74
N GLY A 15 7.53 -1.81 -2.67
CA GLY A 15 6.94 -0.95 -1.66
C GLY A 15 6.64 -1.68 -0.36
N ALA A 16 5.78 -1.08 0.44
CA ALA A 16 5.36 -1.66 1.71
C ALA A 16 3.93 -1.25 2.05
N ILE A 17 3.28 -2.12 2.82
CA ILE A 17 2.04 -1.81 3.52
C ILE A 17 2.36 -1.31 4.91
N VAL A 18 1.75 -0.20 5.29
CA VAL A 18 1.82 0.35 6.65
C VAL A 18 0.48 0.15 7.35
N ARG A 19 0.49 -0.52 8.50
CA ARG A 19 -0.66 -0.61 9.39
C ARG A 19 -0.39 0.17 10.68
N PRO A 20 -0.93 1.38 10.83
CA PRO A 20 -0.74 2.16 12.05
C PRO A 20 -1.52 1.53 13.21
N PHE A 21 -1.02 1.68 14.44
CA PHE A 21 -1.76 1.33 15.65
C PHE A 21 -2.47 2.57 16.20
N VAL A 22 -3.55 2.95 15.52
CA VAL A 22 -4.39 4.10 15.87
C VAL A 22 -5.77 3.58 16.28
N PRO A 23 -6.33 4.05 17.43
CA PRO A 23 -7.68 3.69 17.83
C PRO A 23 -8.70 4.05 16.73
N ASN A 24 -9.66 3.16 16.48
CA ASN A 24 -10.73 3.36 15.50
C ASN A 24 -10.25 3.59 14.05
N TYR A 25 -9.03 3.17 13.69
CA TYR A 25 -8.59 3.20 12.30
C TYR A 25 -9.40 2.18 11.48
N PRO A 26 -9.97 2.56 10.32
CA PRO A 26 -10.84 1.68 9.55
C PRO A 26 -10.14 0.38 9.12
N GLU A 27 -10.81 -0.76 9.30
CA GLU A 27 -10.23 -2.08 8.97
C GLU A 27 -10.09 -2.31 7.46
N ASN A 28 -10.86 -1.57 6.66
CA ASN A 28 -10.89 -1.67 5.20
C ASN A 28 -9.97 -0.63 4.50
N ILE A 29 -9.19 0.13 5.26
CA ILE A 29 -8.20 1.07 4.70
C ILE A 29 -6.80 0.52 4.94
N LEU A 30 -5.97 0.63 3.90
CA LEU A 30 -4.61 0.16 3.91
C LEU A 30 -3.69 1.23 3.32
N GLU A 31 -2.65 1.61 4.07
CA GLU A 31 -1.68 2.60 3.64
C GLU A 31 -0.57 1.94 2.81
N VAL A 32 -0.27 2.51 1.64
CA VAL A 32 0.73 2.02 0.70
C VAL A 32 1.84 3.04 0.56
N ILE A 33 3.10 2.61 0.71
CA ILE A 33 4.28 3.45 0.44
C ILE A 33 5.17 2.81 -0.62
N ALA A 34 5.78 3.64 -1.46
CA ALA A 34 6.70 3.24 -2.52
C ALA A 34 7.75 4.35 -2.74
N PRO A 35 8.91 4.04 -3.35
CA PRO A 35 9.94 5.03 -3.64
C PRO A 35 9.61 5.93 -4.85
N ILE A 36 8.43 5.78 -5.44
CA ILE A 36 7.98 6.52 -6.62
C ILE A 36 6.55 7.06 -6.41
N TYR A 37 6.19 8.07 -7.19
CA TYR A 37 4.84 8.64 -7.19
C TYR A 37 3.86 7.71 -7.92
N LEU A 38 3.24 6.78 -7.19
CA LEU A 38 2.37 5.74 -7.74
C LEU A 38 1.26 6.28 -8.64
N ARG A 39 0.52 7.31 -8.21
CA ARG A 39 -0.58 7.86 -9.02
C ARG A 39 -0.09 8.39 -10.36
N GLY A 40 1.03 9.10 -10.40
CA GLY A 40 1.58 9.62 -11.66
C GLY A 40 2.18 8.51 -12.54
N THR A 41 2.90 7.57 -11.94
CA THR A 41 3.56 6.48 -12.69
C THR A 41 2.56 5.47 -13.27
N LEU A 42 1.49 5.18 -12.53
CA LEU A 42 0.46 4.21 -12.93
C LEU A 42 -0.82 4.87 -13.48
N ASN A 43 -0.85 6.21 -13.55
CA ASN A 43 -2.01 7.01 -13.97
C ASN A 43 -3.30 6.69 -13.17
N LEU A 44 -3.18 6.58 -11.84
CA LEU A 44 -4.28 6.19 -10.96
C LEU A 44 -5.14 7.37 -10.52
N ASN A 45 -6.44 7.14 -10.50
CA ASN A 45 -7.50 8.00 -9.98
C ASN A 45 -8.21 7.33 -8.80
N ASP A 46 -9.06 8.08 -8.12
CA ASP A 46 -9.89 7.51 -7.07
C ASP A 46 -10.91 6.53 -7.67
N GLY A 47 -10.99 5.34 -7.09
CA GLY A 47 -11.82 4.23 -7.59
C GLY A 47 -11.09 3.24 -8.48
N ASP A 48 -9.87 3.54 -8.93
CA ASP A 48 -9.07 2.58 -9.70
C ASP A 48 -8.61 1.40 -8.84
N GLU A 49 -8.73 0.20 -9.40
CA GLU A 49 -8.25 -1.02 -8.74
C GLU A 49 -6.74 -1.15 -8.85
N VAL A 50 -6.11 -1.56 -7.75
CA VAL A 50 -4.66 -1.80 -7.68
C VAL A 50 -4.39 -3.15 -7.04
N GLU A 51 -3.65 -4.00 -7.73
CA GLU A 51 -3.17 -5.26 -7.16
C GLU A 51 -1.93 -5.01 -6.29
N VAL A 52 -1.96 -5.57 -5.07
CA VAL A 52 -0.84 -5.51 -4.15
C VAL A 52 -0.53 -6.91 -3.62
N LYS A 53 0.72 -7.34 -3.80
CA LYS A 53 1.23 -8.60 -3.26
C LYS A 53 1.96 -8.32 -1.95
N ILE A 54 1.40 -8.81 -0.84
CA ILE A 54 1.96 -8.64 0.50
C ILE A 54 2.74 -9.91 0.90
N PHE A 55 3.94 -9.73 1.42
CA PHE A 55 4.76 -10.84 1.96
C PHE A 55 4.56 -10.91 3.46
N LEU A 56 3.69 -11.83 3.89
CA LEU A 56 3.50 -12.17 5.30
C LEU A 56 4.58 -13.19 5.70
N ARG A 57 5.34 -12.87 6.73
CA ARG A 57 6.21 -13.81 7.44
C ARG A 57 5.77 -13.86 8.90
#